data_AF-A0A6J6VVF7-F1
#
_entry.id   AF-A0A6J6VVF7-F1
#
_cell.length_a   1.000
_cell.length_b   1.000
_cell.length_c   1.000
_cell.angle_alpha   90.00
_cell.angle_beta   90.00
_cell.angle_gamma   90.00
#
_symmetry.space_group_name_H-M   'P 1'
#
loop_
_entity.id
_entity.type
_entity.pdbx_description
1 polymer ?
#
loop_
_entity_poly.entity_id
_entity_poly.type
_entity_poly.pdbx_seq_one_letter_code
_entity_poly.pdbx_strand_id
1 'polypeptide(L)'
;MLFLGDQVYADDTSDEMKAFIEQRRHPSEAPWYELQDYEEYAHLYRLAWDDPANRWLLSTLPSAMIFDDHDIRDDWNTSATWRAQMEATDWWHDRVVGGLASYWVHQHLGNLSPAERAADPLWQQVTAHDGPGELDLTAEVDALAERADQEPDSYRWSFCRDFDTQARLVVIDSRAARVLTPELRCMLEDAEMAWLDERMVGDVDHLIVGTSLPFLLAPALHHVEAFSEALAQGRLGRLFKPLGERARQGADLEHWAAFQDGFQKVGRMVVEVAAGERGRAPRTVTFLSGDVHHSYVALAEPDPASGRTAHSAIVQAVRSPIRNPLPRVMRAATALAAYGRTRPTGRLLGGRVPRSPLRWRLPQGPRYDNNLAVLELRETELHMAWSRGVTDGAPDRPTLEQVASVDVPFRE
;
A
#
# COMPACT_ATOMS: atom_id res chain seq x y z
N MET A 1 15.04 -1.09 -5.40
CA MET A 1 14.31 -1.52 -4.20
C MET A 1 12.95 -0.83 -4.16
N LEU A 2 11.90 -1.53 -3.76
CA LEU A 2 10.56 -0.98 -3.68
C LEU A 2 10.08 -1.07 -2.22
N PHE A 3 9.73 0.05 -1.62
CA PHE A 3 9.13 0.16 -0.29
C PHE A 3 7.64 0.47 -0.46
N LEU A 4 6.77 -0.31 0.18
CA LEU A 4 5.32 -0.31 -0.04
C LEU A 4 4.58 -0.18 1.29
N GLY A 5 4.80 0.93 1.98
CA GLY A 5 4.28 1.18 3.32
C GLY A 5 5.27 1.03 4.46
N ASP A 6 4.90 1.63 5.59
CA ASP A 6 5.49 1.45 6.92
C ASP A 6 7.01 1.61 6.94
N GLN A 7 7.52 2.65 6.28
CA GLN A 7 8.96 2.92 6.32
C GLN A 7 9.35 3.58 7.64
N VAL A 8 8.43 4.35 8.22
CA VAL A 8 8.53 4.94 9.55
C VAL A 8 7.22 4.69 10.30
N TYR A 9 7.29 4.70 11.64
CA TYR A 9 6.12 4.54 12.52
C TYR A 9 5.94 5.84 13.31
N ALA A 10 4.98 6.66 12.90
CA ALA A 10 4.70 7.96 13.49
C ALA A 10 3.93 7.86 14.82
N ASP A 11 3.32 6.71 15.07
CA ASP A 11 2.43 6.43 16.20
C ASP A 11 2.97 5.38 17.18
N ASP A 12 3.94 4.55 16.77
CA ASP A 12 4.71 3.67 17.66
C ASP A 12 6.21 4.04 17.66
N THR A 13 6.55 5.04 18.49
CA THR A 13 7.87 5.68 18.47
C THR A 13 8.93 4.96 19.30
N SER A 14 10.17 4.97 18.81
CA SER A 14 11.34 4.43 19.51
C SER A 14 11.70 5.28 20.74
N ASP A 15 12.53 4.74 21.64
CA ASP A 15 12.97 5.47 22.84
C ASP A 15 13.79 6.73 22.48
N GLU A 16 14.57 6.68 21.40
CA GLU A 16 15.30 7.84 20.87
C GLU A 16 14.34 8.93 20.39
N MET A 17 13.27 8.56 19.69
CA MET A 17 12.27 9.51 19.22
C MET A 17 11.48 10.11 20.39
N LYS A 18 11.12 9.30 21.41
CA LYS A 18 10.48 9.79 22.64
C LYS A 18 11.35 10.83 23.37
N ALA A 19 12.65 10.58 23.46
CA ALA A 19 13.59 11.52 24.06
C ALA A 19 13.68 12.85 23.28
N PHE A 20 13.50 12.83 21.95
CA PHE A 20 13.42 14.05 21.14
C PHE A 20 12.10 14.80 21.38
N ILE A 21 10.97 14.08 21.44
CA ILE A 21 9.65 14.66 21.74
C ILE A 21 9.65 15.37 23.11
N GLU A 22 10.22 14.74 24.14
CA GLU A 22 10.31 15.32 25.50
C GLU A 22 11.10 16.64 25.56
N GLN A 23 12.01 16.87 24.61
CA GLN A 23 12.76 18.12 24.50
C GLN A 23 11.94 19.25 23.87
N ARG A 24 10.89 18.91 23.12
CA ARG A 24 10.06 19.86 22.37
C ARG A 24 8.76 20.20 23.08
N ARG A 25 8.10 19.19 23.67
CA ARG A 25 6.78 19.30 24.27
C ARG A 25 6.56 18.29 25.38
N HIS A 26 5.54 18.51 26.21
CA HIS A 26 5.20 17.61 27.31
C HIS A 26 4.35 16.42 26.80
N PRO A 27 4.80 15.16 26.96
CA PRO A 27 4.09 13.99 26.41
C PRO A 27 2.81 13.62 27.19
N SER A 28 2.43 14.39 28.21
CA SER A 28 1.12 14.27 28.85
C SER A 28 -0.01 14.85 28.01
N GLU A 29 0.32 15.74 27.08
CA GLU A 29 -0.62 16.37 26.15
C GLU A 29 -0.63 15.59 24.83
N ALA A 30 -1.77 15.58 24.14
CA ALA A 30 -1.87 14.94 22.84
C ALA A 30 -0.90 15.61 21.84
N PRO A 31 -0.29 14.85 20.91
CA PRO A 31 -0.51 13.42 20.68
C PRO A 31 0.41 12.48 21.49
N TRP A 32 0.75 12.84 22.72
CA TRP A 32 1.56 12.06 23.66
C TRP A 32 2.97 11.78 23.13
N TYR A 33 3.31 10.53 22.86
CA TYR A 33 4.59 10.13 22.28
C TYR A 33 4.51 9.83 20.78
N GLU A 34 3.36 10.04 20.15
CA GLU A 34 3.22 9.98 18.71
C GLU A 34 3.66 11.33 18.09
N LEU A 35 4.05 11.38 16.81
CA LEU A 35 4.57 12.59 16.15
C LEU A 35 3.54 13.71 16.03
N GLN A 36 3.93 14.98 16.14
CA GLN A 36 3.01 16.12 16.04
C GLN A 36 3.19 16.93 14.75
N ASP A 37 4.41 17.18 14.29
CA ASP A 37 4.70 18.18 13.28
C ASP A 37 5.85 17.77 12.34
N TYR A 38 6.12 18.61 11.34
CA TYR A 38 7.19 18.39 10.36
C TYR A 38 8.57 18.16 10.99
N GLU A 39 8.92 18.85 12.08
CA GLU A 39 10.24 18.70 12.69
C GLU A 39 10.40 17.35 13.38
N GLU A 40 9.33 16.85 14.00
CA GLU A 40 9.29 15.50 14.55
C GLU A 40 9.35 14.43 13.45
N TYR A 41 8.66 14.63 12.32
CA TYR A 41 8.78 13.76 11.14
C TYR A 41 10.20 13.76 10.54
N ALA A 42 10.79 14.94 10.32
CA ALA A 42 12.14 15.06 9.79
C ALA A 42 13.18 14.39 10.71
N HIS A 43 12.97 14.46 12.03
CA HIS A 43 13.78 13.73 13.01
C HIS A 43 13.57 12.22 12.90
N LEU A 44 12.33 11.75 12.77
CA LEU A 44 12.02 10.33 12.60
C LEU A 44 12.67 9.76 11.33
N TYR A 45 12.59 10.46 10.20
CA TYR A 45 13.29 10.06 8.96
C TYR A 45 14.81 10.02 9.16
N ARG A 46 15.37 10.97 9.90
CA ARG A 46 16.80 10.93 10.26
C ARG A 46 17.13 9.68 11.08
N LEU A 47 16.36 9.37 12.12
CA LEU A 47 16.58 8.16 12.92
C LEU A 47 16.46 6.89 12.08
N ALA A 48 15.45 6.80 11.20
CA ALA A 48 15.22 5.64 10.36
C ALA A 48 16.35 5.39 9.34
N TRP A 49 16.93 6.47 8.79
CA TRP A 49 17.85 6.37 7.66
C TRP A 49 19.30 6.67 7.98
N ASP A 50 19.64 7.13 9.18
CA ASP A 50 21.04 7.40 9.56
C ASP A 50 21.79 6.13 9.98
N ASP A 51 21.09 5.00 10.16
CA ASP A 51 21.72 3.69 10.34
C ASP A 51 22.72 3.40 9.20
N PRO A 52 23.99 3.05 9.51
CA PRO A 52 25.02 2.86 8.49
C PRO A 52 24.67 1.83 7.40
N ALA A 53 23.93 0.77 7.73
CA ALA A 53 23.52 -0.22 6.75
C ALA A 53 22.42 0.32 5.83
N ASN A 54 21.44 1.05 6.38
CA ASN A 54 20.41 1.73 5.58
C ASN A 54 21.02 2.78 4.65
N ARG A 55 21.95 3.60 5.14
CA ARG A 55 22.67 4.60 4.32
C ARG A 55 23.43 3.94 3.17
N TRP A 56 24.15 2.86 3.46
CA TRP A 56 24.89 2.13 2.43
C TRP A 56 23.95 1.54 1.37
N LEU A 57 22.86 0.90 1.81
CA LEU A 57 21.83 0.34 0.95
C LEU A 57 21.22 1.40 0.01
N LEU A 58 20.76 2.52 0.56
CA LEU A 58 20.12 3.60 -0.20
C LEU A 58 21.11 4.34 -1.12
N SER A 59 22.40 4.37 -0.79
CA SER A 59 23.44 4.96 -1.66
C SER A 59 23.83 4.10 -2.86
N THR A 60 23.52 2.79 -2.83
CA THR A 60 23.98 1.81 -3.83
C THR A 60 22.86 1.23 -4.69
N LEU A 61 21.62 1.26 -4.21
CA LEU A 61 20.46 0.73 -4.93
C LEU A 61 19.42 1.82 -5.17
N PRO A 62 18.98 2.05 -6.43
CA PRO A 62 17.83 2.90 -6.70
C PRO A 62 16.59 2.42 -5.94
N SER A 63 15.88 3.36 -5.32
CA SER A 63 14.64 3.08 -4.58
C SER A 63 13.42 3.74 -5.22
N ALA A 64 12.25 3.19 -4.92
CA ALA A 64 10.94 3.78 -5.11
C ALA A 64 10.15 3.48 -3.84
N MET A 65 9.32 4.41 -3.39
CA MET A 65 8.65 4.34 -2.09
C MET A 65 7.20 4.81 -2.19
N ILE A 66 6.30 4.22 -1.41
CA ILE A 66 4.96 4.75 -1.15
C ILE A 66 4.66 4.55 0.34
N PHE A 67 4.03 5.54 0.97
CA PHE A 67 3.60 5.46 2.36
C PHE A 67 2.46 4.45 2.56
N ASP A 68 2.20 4.12 3.82
CA ASP A 68 0.96 3.52 4.29
C ASP A 68 0.42 4.32 5.49
N ASP A 69 -0.40 3.71 6.34
CA ASP A 69 -0.97 4.39 7.50
C ASP A 69 0.04 4.73 8.58
N HIS A 70 0.93 3.82 8.99
CA HIS A 70 1.89 4.12 10.07
C HIS A 70 2.87 5.26 9.74
N ASP A 71 3.05 5.59 8.46
CA ASP A 71 3.80 6.80 8.07
C ASP A 71 3.08 8.09 8.52
N ILE A 72 1.78 8.06 8.81
CA ILE A 72 1.00 9.16 9.40
C ILE A 72 0.49 8.78 10.80
N ARG A 73 -0.35 7.76 10.89
CA ARG A 73 -0.92 7.17 12.11
C ARG A 73 -1.67 5.89 11.74
N ASP A 74 -1.61 4.86 12.60
CA ASP A 74 -2.51 3.70 12.50
C ASP A 74 -3.97 4.10 12.26
N ASP A 75 -4.63 3.32 11.41
CA ASP A 75 -5.94 3.56 10.84
C ASP A 75 -6.08 4.86 9.99
N TRP A 76 -5.02 5.38 9.37
CA TRP A 76 -5.14 6.61 8.56
C TRP A 76 -6.08 6.42 7.36
N ASN A 77 -7.09 7.30 7.30
CA ASN A 77 -8.09 7.39 6.23
C ASN A 77 -8.93 6.13 6.01
N THR A 78 -9.48 5.59 7.09
CA THR A 78 -10.13 4.26 7.06
C THR A 78 -11.63 4.36 6.97
N SER A 79 -12.17 5.47 7.46
CA SER A 79 -13.55 5.89 7.23
C SER A 79 -13.81 7.36 7.49
N ALA A 80 -14.93 7.87 6.95
CA ALA A 80 -15.41 9.21 7.25
C ALA A 80 -15.60 9.45 8.75
N THR A 81 -16.07 8.45 9.52
CA THR A 81 -16.22 8.59 10.97
C THR A 81 -14.87 8.77 11.67
N TRP A 82 -13.87 7.97 11.29
CA TRP A 82 -12.51 8.10 11.82
C TRP A 82 -11.93 9.46 11.46
N ARG A 83 -12.05 9.87 10.19
CA ARG A 83 -11.55 11.16 9.68
C ARG A 83 -12.18 12.33 10.44
N ALA A 84 -13.52 12.34 10.59
CA ALA A 84 -14.22 13.38 11.34
C ALA A 84 -13.85 13.41 12.84
N GLN A 85 -13.48 12.27 13.44
CA GLN A 85 -13.00 12.21 14.82
C GLN A 85 -11.60 12.81 14.95
N MET A 86 -10.70 12.48 14.02
CA MET A 86 -9.34 13.03 14.01
C MET A 86 -9.35 14.53 13.69
N GLU A 87 -10.11 14.97 12.68
CA GLU A 87 -10.28 16.39 12.34
C GLU A 87 -10.89 17.23 13.48
N ALA A 88 -11.58 16.60 14.44
CA ALA A 88 -12.11 17.29 15.62
C ALA A 88 -11.08 17.44 16.76
N THR A 89 -9.91 16.80 16.65
CA THR A 89 -8.80 17.01 17.59
C THR A 89 -8.03 18.28 17.25
N ASP A 90 -7.32 18.83 18.24
CA ASP A 90 -6.52 20.05 18.10
C ASP A 90 -5.13 19.82 17.50
N TRP A 91 -4.66 18.58 17.40
CA TRP A 91 -3.31 18.22 16.95
C TRP A 91 -3.26 17.52 15.57
N TRP A 92 -4.40 17.01 15.07
CA TRP A 92 -4.41 16.21 13.84
C TRP A 92 -3.94 16.97 12.61
N HIS A 93 -4.31 18.25 12.50
CA HIS A 93 -3.96 19.08 11.35
C HIS A 93 -2.44 19.19 11.18
N ASP A 94 -1.72 19.60 12.23
CA ASP A 94 -0.26 19.73 12.19
C ASP A 94 0.42 18.40 11.84
N ARG A 95 -0.14 17.28 12.33
CA ARG A 95 0.38 15.94 12.01
C ARG A 95 0.24 15.62 10.53
N VAL A 96 -0.97 15.68 9.99
CA VAL A 96 -1.21 15.22 8.62
C VAL A 96 -0.47 16.10 7.61
N VAL A 97 -0.41 17.40 7.87
CA VAL A 97 0.37 18.36 7.08
C VAL A 97 1.86 18.03 7.19
N GLY A 98 2.40 17.90 8.41
CA GLY A 98 3.83 17.58 8.63
C GLY A 98 4.26 16.23 8.04
N GLY A 99 3.38 15.22 8.12
CA GLY A 99 3.63 13.89 7.58
C GLY A 99 3.66 13.88 6.05
N LEU A 100 2.68 14.49 5.39
CA LEU A 100 2.67 14.60 3.92
C LEU A 100 3.79 15.52 3.39
N ALA A 101 4.07 16.62 4.08
CA ALA A 101 5.16 17.53 3.74
C ALA A 101 6.52 16.83 3.83
N SER A 102 6.78 16.13 4.93
CA SER A 102 8.03 15.38 5.11
C SER A 102 8.13 14.21 4.12
N TYR A 103 7.04 13.51 3.83
CA TYR A 103 6.99 12.49 2.78
C TYR A 103 7.37 13.05 1.40
N TRP A 104 6.89 14.25 1.05
CA TRP A 104 7.27 14.91 -0.20
C TRP A 104 8.79 15.09 -0.32
N VAL A 105 9.42 15.64 0.74
CA VAL A 105 10.85 15.93 0.81
C VAL A 105 11.68 14.64 0.80
N HIS A 106 11.32 13.69 1.66
CA HIS A 106 12.16 12.55 1.99
C HIS A 106 11.98 11.38 1.00
N GLN A 107 10.82 11.25 0.34
CA GLN A 107 10.49 10.08 -0.47
C GLN A 107 9.89 10.44 -1.84
N HIS A 108 8.78 11.18 -1.89
CA HIS A 108 7.97 11.31 -3.12
C HIS A 108 8.68 12.04 -4.25
N LEU A 109 9.43 13.12 -3.96
CA LEU A 109 10.13 13.87 -5.00
C LEU A 109 11.12 12.99 -5.80
N GLY A 110 11.68 11.96 -5.16
CA GLY A 110 12.53 10.94 -5.79
C GLY A 110 11.78 9.92 -6.63
N ASN A 111 10.45 9.79 -6.46
CA ASN A 111 9.62 8.89 -7.24
C ASN A 111 9.32 9.43 -8.64
N LEU A 112 9.13 10.74 -8.75
CA LEU A 112 8.76 11.44 -9.98
C LEU A 112 9.78 11.22 -11.10
N SER A 113 9.28 11.03 -12.32
CA SER A 113 10.12 11.04 -13.52
C SER A 113 10.76 12.42 -13.74
N PRO A 114 11.83 12.53 -14.55
CA PRO A 114 12.42 13.84 -14.85
C PRO A 114 11.41 14.86 -15.40
N ALA A 115 10.43 14.42 -16.18
CA ALA A 115 9.40 15.30 -16.74
C ALA A 115 8.36 15.72 -15.68
N GLU A 116 7.88 14.79 -14.86
CA GLU A 116 6.94 15.10 -13.77
C GLU A 116 7.58 16.04 -12.75
N ARG A 117 8.83 15.76 -12.33
CA ARG A 117 9.56 16.63 -11.42
C ARG A 117 9.83 18.01 -12.02
N ALA A 118 10.09 18.11 -13.31
CA ALA A 118 10.22 19.40 -13.99
C ALA A 118 8.88 20.17 -14.09
N ALA A 119 7.74 19.49 -13.95
CA ALA A 119 6.42 20.11 -13.88
C ALA A 119 5.96 20.40 -12.44
N ASP A 120 6.63 19.85 -11.43
CA ASP A 120 6.27 20.01 -10.02
C ASP A 120 6.47 21.48 -9.56
N PRO A 121 5.41 22.15 -9.07
CA PRO A 121 5.47 23.57 -8.71
C PRO A 121 6.44 23.90 -7.58
N LEU A 122 6.60 23.02 -6.58
CA LEU A 122 7.53 23.23 -5.48
C LEU A 122 8.97 23.03 -5.96
N TRP A 123 9.22 22.01 -6.77
CA TRP A 123 10.53 21.77 -7.36
C TRP A 123 11.00 22.90 -8.28
N GLN A 124 10.07 23.53 -9.01
CA GLN A 124 10.40 24.72 -9.80
C GLN A 124 10.87 25.88 -8.91
N GLN A 125 10.29 26.06 -7.73
CA GLN A 125 10.77 27.08 -6.78
C GLN A 125 12.16 26.74 -6.24
N VAL A 126 12.40 25.47 -5.88
CA VAL A 126 13.72 25.00 -5.42
C VAL A 126 14.79 25.23 -6.48
N THR A 127 14.51 24.90 -7.74
CA THR A 127 15.50 25.01 -8.83
C THR A 127 15.67 26.42 -9.38
N ALA A 128 14.68 27.29 -9.23
CA ALA A 128 14.77 28.69 -9.62
C ALA A 128 15.48 29.56 -8.58
N HIS A 129 15.72 29.06 -7.37
CA HIS A 129 16.38 29.82 -6.31
C HIS A 129 17.86 30.05 -6.60
N ASP A 130 18.23 31.32 -6.79
CA ASP A 130 19.60 31.78 -7.02
C ASP A 130 20.08 32.78 -5.94
N GLY A 131 19.28 32.96 -4.88
CA GLY A 131 19.56 33.90 -3.79
C GLY A 131 20.71 33.46 -2.87
N PRO A 132 21.33 34.40 -2.13
CA PRO A 132 22.49 34.12 -1.26
C PRO A 132 22.14 33.42 0.06
N GLY A 133 20.86 33.18 0.36
CA GLY A 133 20.38 32.55 1.60
C GLY A 133 19.72 31.19 1.37
N GLU A 134 19.37 30.50 2.46
CA GLU A 134 18.55 29.29 2.39
C GLU A 134 17.14 29.65 1.88
N LEU A 135 16.60 28.79 1.03
CA LEU A 135 15.22 28.91 0.56
C LEU A 135 14.28 28.34 1.62
N ASP A 136 13.39 29.17 2.14
CA ASP A 136 12.30 28.75 3.01
C ASP A 136 11.05 28.54 2.16
N LEU A 137 10.58 27.29 2.10
CA LEU A 137 9.33 26.89 1.43
C LEU A 137 8.31 26.31 2.41
N THR A 138 8.46 26.56 3.73
CA THR A 138 7.60 25.92 4.74
C THR A 138 6.12 26.16 4.43
N ALA A 139 5.72 27.41 4.17
CA ALA A 139 4.33 27.75 3.88
C ALA A 139 3.81 27.09 2.59
N GLU A 140 4.64 27.00 1.56
CA GLU A 140 4.28 26.40 0.27
C GLU A 140 4.15 24.88 0.36
N VAL A 141 5.04 24.21 1.10
CA VAL A 141 4.99 22.76 1.32
C VAL A 141 3.80 22.40 2.21
N ASP A 142 3.56 23.16 3.29
CA ASP A 142 2.41 22.96 4.17
C ASP A 142 1.09 23.14 3.41
N ALA A 143 0.99 24.18 2.58
CA ALA A 143 -0.20 24.41 1.76
C ALA A 143 -0.42 23.32 0.71
N LEU A 144 0.65 22.72 0.16
CA LEU A 144 0.52 21.56 -0.73
C LEU A 144 -0.03 20.36 0.04
N ALA A 145 0.55 20.05 1.20
CA ALA A 145 0.20 18.92 2.03
C ALA A 145 -1.25 19.01 2.55
N GLU A 146 -1.63 20.18 3.08
CA GLU A 146 -3.00 20.46 3.54
C GLU A 146 -4.00 20.25 2.41
N ARG A 147 -3.74 20.83 1.24
CA ARG A 147 -4.64 20.68 0.09
C ARG A 147 -4.71 19.23 -0.39
N ALA A 148 -3.60 18.50 -0.41
CA ALA A 148 -3.58 17.09 -0.81
C ALA A 148 -4.39 16.19 0.14
N ASP A 149 -4.42 16.48 1.45
CA ASP A 149 -5.26 15.76 2.41
C ASP A 149 -6.75 16.11 2.29
N GLN A 150 -7.06 17.38 2.05
CA GLN A 150 -8.44 17.88 1.97
C GLN A 150 -9.10 17.59 0.60
N GLU A 151 -8.31 17.64 -0.47
CA GLU A 151 -8.71 17.47 -1.86
C GLU A 151 -7.81 16.38 -2.51
N PRO A 152 -8.19 15.08 -2.43
CA PRO A 152 -7.36 13.98 -2.93
C PRO A 152 -7.01 14.03 -4.43
N ASP A 153 -7.76 14.80 -5.22
CA ASP A 153 -7.51 15.01 -6.66
C ASP A 153 -6.54 16.17 -6.95
N SER A 154 -6.17 16.95 -5.93
CA SER A 154 -5.30 18.13 -6.08
C SER A 154 -3.83 17.78 -6.31
N TYR A 155 -3.37 16.61 -5.84
CA TYR A 155 -2.00 16.16 -5.97
C TYR A 155 -1.92 14.63 -5.99
N ARG A 156 -1.20 14.06 -6.98
CA ARG A 156 -1.08 12.61 -7.15
C ARG A 156 0.21 12.09 -6.51
N TRP A 157 0.07 11.24 -5.50
CA TRP A 157 1.21 10.53 -4.88
C TRP A 157 1.63 9.27 -5.65
N SER A 158 0.71 8.65 -6.37
CA SER A 158 0.97 7.53 -7.28
C SER A 158 1.91 7.90 -8.41
N PHE A 159 2.64 6.92 -8.93
CA PHE A 159 3.59 7.15 -10.02
C PHE A 159 3.77 5.91 -10.91
N CYS A 160 4.33 6.12 -12.10
CA CYS A 160 4.58 5.07 -13.07
C CYS A 160 6.03 5.13 -13.56
N ARG A 161 6.67 3.97 -13.72
CA ARG A 161 8.02 3.82 -14.28
C ARG A 161 8.04 2.73 -15.34
N ASP A 162 8.54 3.08 -16.52
CA ASP A 162 8.76 2.14 -17.61
C ASP A 162 10.25 1.80 -17.70
N PHE A 163 10.55 0.51 -17.70
CA PHE A 163 11.87 -0.06 -17.89
C PHE A 163 11.97 -0.62 -19.30
N ASP A 164 11.95 0.29 -20.28
CA ASP A 164 11.76 -0.05 -21.70
C ASP A 164 10.49 -0.92 -21.88
N THR A 165 10.51 -1.89 -22.79
CA THR A 165 9.45 -2.89 -22.92
C THR A 165 9.55 -4.01 -21.88
N GLN A 166 10.60 -4.08 -21.07
CA GLN A 166 10.80 -5.18 -20.13
C GLN A 166 9.75 -5.18 -19.02
N ALA A 167 9.52 -4.03 -18.40
CA ALA A 167 8.55 -3.92 -17.32
C ALA A 167 7.95 -2.52 -17.20
N ARG A 168 6.68 -2.46 -16.82
CA ARG A 168 6.04 -1.26 -16.28
C ARG A 168 5.75 -1.46 -14.81
N LEU A 169 6.20 -0.53 -13.98
CA LEU A 169 5.84 -0.43 -12.57
C LEU A 169 4.82 0.70 -12.40
N VAL A 170 3.62 0.38 -11.96
CA VAL A 170 2.59 1.34 -11.53
C VAL A 170 2.47 1.25 -10.02
N VAL A 171 2.78 2.32 -9.29
CA VAL A 171 2.64 2.36 -7.83
C VAL A 171 1.45 3.22 -7.49
N ILE A 172 0.52 2.64 -6.72
CA ILE A 172 -0.77 3.22 -6.34
C ILE A 172 -0.69 3.68 -4.88
N ASP A 173 -1.07 4.93 -4.64
CA ASP A 173 -1.43 5.43 -3.33
C ASP A 173 -2.80 4.86 -2.91
N SER A 174 -2.80 4.01 -1.89
CA SER A 174 -4.02 3.41 -1.31
C SER A 174 -4.44 4.03 0.02
N ARG A 175 -3.94 5.22 0.40
CA ARG A 175 -4.28 5.91 1.65
C ARG A 175 -4.77 7.34 1.41
N ALA A 176 -3.97 8.23 0.81
CA ALA A 176 -4.36 9.64 0.65
C ALA A 176 -5.38 9.84 -0.50
N ALA A 177 -5.30 9.02 -1.55
CA ALA A 177 -6.25 9.02 -2.66
C ALA A 177 -7.67 8.51 -2.33
N ARG A 178 -7.94 8.08 -1.08
CA ARG A 178 -9.23 7.51 -0.69
C ARG A 178 -10.33 8.56 -0.63
N VAL A 179 -11.49 8.24 -1.18
CA VAL A 179 -12.73 8.98 -0.89
C VAL A 179 -13.56 8.17 0.10
N LEU A 180 -13.84 8.78 1.25
CA LEU A 180 -14.46 8.10 2.40
C LEU A 180 -15.92 8.51 2.63
N THR A 181 -16.48 9.38 1.79
CA THR A 181 -17.83 9.89 1.97
C THR A 181 -18.88 8.76 1.96
N PRO A 182 -19.97 8.87 2.75
CA PRO A 182 -21.00 7.82 2.78
C PRO A 182 -21.65 7.55 1.42
N GLU A 183 -21.70 8.55 0.53
CA GLU A 183 -22.29 8.50 -0.80
C GLU A 183 -21.33 7.92 -1.85
N LEU A 184 -20.02 8.16 -1.67
CA LEU A 184 -18.95 7.72 -2.57
C LEU A 184 -17.78 7.21 -1.73
N ARG A 185 -17.68 5.88 -1.60
CA ARG A 185 -16.56 5.20 -0.92
C ARG A 185 -15.72 4.44 -1.94
N CYS A 186 -14.52 4.93 -2.22
CA CYS A 186 -13.58 4.31 -3.15
C CYS A 186 -12.15 4.37 -2.62
N MET A 187 -11.36 3.36 -2.99
CA MET A 187 -9.93 3.30 -2.66
C MET A 187 -9.17 4.41 -3.38
N LEU A 188 -9.59 4.72 -4.61
CA LEU A 188 -9.02 5.75 -5.47
C LEU A 188 -10.14 6.67 -5.93
N GLU A 189 -9.90 7.97 -5.84
CA GLU A 189 -10.69 9.03 -6.48
C GLU A 189 -10.80 8.80 -8.01
N ASP A 190 -11.82 9.36 -8.66
CA ASP A 190 -12.14 9.08 -10.06
C ASP A 190 -11.03 9.47 -11.05
N ALA A 191 -10.34 10.60 -10.86
CA ALA A 191 -9.21 11.01 -11.69
C ALA A 191 -8.01 10.08 -11.48
N GLU A 192 -7.80 9.59 -10.26
CA GLU A 192 -6.76 8.61 -9.94
C GLU A 192 -7.07 7.22 -10.54
N MET A 193 -8.34 6.80 -10.48
CA MET A 193 -8.82 5.59 -11.14
C MET A 193 -8.69 5.68 -12.67
N ALA A 194 -8.99 6.84 -13.26
CA ALA A 194 -8.82 7.07 -14.70
C ALA A 194 -7.34 7.02 -15.11
N TRP A 195 -6.46 7.66 -14.33
CA TRP A 195 -5.01 7.55 -14.54
C TRP A 195 -4.54 6.08 -14.44
N LEU A 196 -4.99 5.34 -13.44
CA LEU A 196 -4.67 3.92 -13.33
C LEU A 196 -5.16 3.13 -14.54
N ASP A 197 -6.38 3.37 -15.02
CA ASP A 197 -6.93 2.71 -16.23
C ASP A 197 -6.03 2.94 -17.46
N GLU A 198 -5.52 4.16 -17.64
CA GLU A 198 -4.57 4.51 -18.70
C GLU A 198 -3.22 3.80 -18.56
N ARG A 199 -2.76 3.51 -17.34
CA ARG A 199 -1.49 2.80 -17.09
C ARG A 199 -1.62 1.29 -17.13
N MET A 200 -2.81 0.75 -16.86
CA MET A 200 -3.14 -0.67 -16.92
C MET A 200 -3.34 -1.13 -18.36
N VAL A 201 -2.26 -1.10 -19.14
CA VAL A 201 -2.20 -1.54 -20.54
C VAL A 201 -1.03 -2.49 -20.75
N GLY A 202 -1.11 -3.31 -21.79
CA GLY A 202 -0.08 -4.27 -22.20
C GLY A 202 1.08 -3.61 -22.95
N ASP A 203 1.60 -4.32 -23.95
CA ASP A 203 2.76 -3.93 -24.77
C ASP A 203 4.10 -3.84 -24.03
N VAL A 204 4.11 -4.29 -22.78
CA VAL A 204 5.30 -4.60 -21.97
C VAL A 204 5.37 -6.10 -21.68
N ASP A 205 6.54 -6.60 -21.33
CA ASP A 205 6.71 -8.01 -20.99
C ASP A 205 6.19 -8.32 -19.57
N HIS A 206 6.27 -7.35 -18.66
CA HIS A 206 5.77 -7.48 -17.28
C HIS A 206 5.03 -6.21 -16.84
N LEU A 207 3.79 -6.35 -16.36
CA LEU A 207 3.08 -5.28 -15.68
C LEU A 207 3.11 -5.53 -14.18
N ILE A 208 3.72 -4.62 -13.43
CA ILE A 208 3.91 -4.70 -11.98
C ILE A 208 3.11 -3.57 -11.34
N VAL A 209 2.25 -3.91 -10.38
CA VAL A 209 1.43 -2.97 -9.63
C VAL A 209 1.87 -2.98 -8.16
N GLY A 210 2.44 -1.90 -7.67
CA GLY A 210 2.75 -1.69 -6.25
C GLY A 210 1.60 -0.99 -5.54
N THR A 211 1.24 -1.45 -4.35
CA THR A 211 0.24 -0.82 -3.48
C THR A 211 0.60 -1.19 -2.04
N SER A 212 0.38 -0.31 -1.07
CA SER A 212 0.69 -0.63 0.32
C SER A 212 -0.18 -1.81 0.82
N LEU A 213 -1.48 -1.74 0.48
CA LEU A 213 -2.46 -2.77 0.84
C LEU A 213 -2.62 -3.91 -0.18
N PRO A 214 -2.65 -5.18 0.26
CA PRO A 214 -2.90 -6.31 -0.62
C PRO A 214 -4.23 -6.24 -1.40
N PHE A 215 -4.13 -6.41 -2.73
CA PHE A 215 -5.30 -6.48 -3.62
C PHE A 215 -6.06 -7.82 -3.49
N LEU A 216 -5.32 -8.94 -3.41
CA LEU A 216 -5.81 -10.31 -3.31
C LEU A 216 -5.57 -10.92 -1.93
N LEU A 217 -6.35 -10.52 -0.93
CA LEU A 217 -6.32 -11.12 0.41
C LEU A 217 -6.60 -12.64 0.42
N ALA A 218 -6.29 -13.30 1.54
CA ALA A 218 -6.75 -14.67 1.79
C ALA A 218 -8.27 -14.78 1.51
N PRO A 219 -8.74 -15.74 0.68
CA PRO A 219 -10.12 -15.74 0.18
C PRO A 219 -11.19 -15.64 1.27
N ALA A 220 -10.99 -16.28 2.41
CA ALA A 220 -11.93 -16.19 3.53
C ALA A 220 -11.97 -14.78 4.17
N LEU A 221 -10.81 -14.11 4.33
CA LEU A 221 -10.75 -12.73 4.83
C LEU A 221 -11.38 -11.76 3.82
N HIS A 222 -11.00 -11.85 2.54
CA HIS A 222 -11.57 -11.05 1.45
C HIS A 222 -13.11 -11.10 1.45
N HIS A 223 -13.70 -12.28 1.61
CA HIS A 223 -15.15 -12.44 1.64
C HIS A 223 -15.82 -11.89 2.90
N VAL A 224 -15.13 -11.92 4.05
CA VAL A 224 -15.62 -11.29 5.28
C VAL A 224 -15.64 -9.77 5.13
N GLU A 225 -14.56 -9.16 4.62
CA GLU A 225 -14.54 -7.70 4.41
C GLU A 225 -15.61 -7.27 3.40
N ALA A 226 -15.72 -7.99 2.27
CA ALA A 226 -16.72 -7.69 1.24
C ALA A 226 -18.17 -7.81 1.74
N PHE A 227 -18.44 -8.76 2.65
CA PHE A 227 -19.75 -8.89 3.28
C PHE A 227 -20.03 -7.79 4.30
N SER A 228 -19.03 -7.43 5.11
CA SER A 228 -19.13 -6.32 6.05
C SER A 228 -19.39 -4.99 5.33
N GLU A 229 -18.71 -4.75 4.20
CA GLU A 229 -18.95 -3.57 3.37
C GLU A 229 -20.40 -3.51 2.86
N ALA A 230 -20.93 -4.63 2.38
CA ALA A 230 -22.32 -4.69 1.94
C ALA A 230 -23.32 -4.41 3.07
N LEU A 231 -22.98 -4.74 4.32
CA LEU A 231 -23.77 -4.37 5.51
C LEU A 231 -23.67 -2.87 5.80
N ALA A 232 -22.46 -2.29 5.78
CA ALA A 232 -22.19 -0.88 6.07
C ALA A 232 -22.83 0.07 5.04
N GLN A 233 -22.80 -0.29 3.75
CA GLN A 233 -23.52 0.43 2.68
C GLN A 233 -25.05 0.28 2.76
N GLY A 234 -25.58 -0.46 3.74
CA GLY A 234 -27.02 -0.62 3.96
C GLY A 234 -27.70 -1.50 2.90
N ARG A 235 -26.95 -2.29 2.11
CA ARG A 235 -27.51 -3.19 1.07
C ARG A 235 -28.36 -4.32 1.67
N LEU A 236 -28.23 -4.56 2.98
CA LEU A 236 -29.01 -5.50 3.79
C LEU A 236 -30.16 -4.83 4.57
N GLY A 237 -30.39 -3.52 4.37
CA GLY A 237 -31.44 -2.72 5.01
C GLY A 237 -30.90 -1.71 6.03
N ARG A 238 -31.54 -0.54 6.13
CA ARG A 238 -31.13 0.58 7.00
C ARG A 238 -30.98 0.20 8.49
N LEU A 239 -31.69 -0.84 8.94
CA LEU A 239 -31.66 -1.34 10.33
C LEU A 239 -30.31 -1.94 10.74
N PHE A 240 -29.53 -2.48 9.80
CA PHE A 240 -28.26 -3.16 10.10
C PHE A 240 -27.02 -2.30 9.87
N LYS A 241 -27.19 -1.07 9.35
CA LYS A 241 -26.10 -0.11 9.11
C LYS A 241 -25.24 0.15 10.35
N PRO A 242 -25.79 0.36 11.57
CA PRO A 242 -24.98 0.64 12.77
C PRO A 242 -24.15 -0.57 13.24
N LEU A 243 -24.63 -1.79 13.00
CA LEU A 243 -23.91 -3.03 13.30
C LEU A 243 -22.77 -3.26 12.30
N GLY A 244 -23.00 -2.94 11.02
CA GLY A 244 -21.96 -2.96 9.99
C GLY A 244 -20.83 -1.96 10.29
N GLU A 245 -21.18 -0.73 10.65
CA GLU A 245 -20.18 0.28 11.03
C GLU A 245 -19.36 -0.11 12.28
N ARG A 246 -19.99 -0.68 13.31
CA ARG A 246 -19.27 -1.19 14.50
C ARG A 246 -18.36 -2.37 14.18
N ALA A 247 -18.83 -3.32 13.37
CA ALA A 247 -18.02 -4.45 12.94
C ALA A 247 -16.84 -3.99 12.07
N ARG A 248 -17.03 -2.94 11.25
CA ARG A 248 -15.99 -2.33 10.41
C ARG A 248 -14.91 -1.64 11.23
N GLN A 249 -15.29 -0.85 12.24
CA GLN A 249 -14.33 -0.18 13.15
C GLN A 249 -13.56 -1.19 14.02
N GLY A 250 -14.16 -2.34 14.35
CA GLY A 250 -13.54 -3.32 15.24
C GLY A 250 -12.75 -4.43 14.56
N ALA A 251 -12.71 -4.46 13.22
CA ALA A 251 -12.12 -5.58 12.47
C ALA A 251 -11.09 -5.17 11.42
N ASP A 252 -10.62 -3.91 11.41
CA ASP A 252 -9.52 -3.45 10.55
C ASP A 252 -9.77 -3.83 9.06
N LEU A 253 -10.91 -3.34 8.55
CA LEU A 253 -11.43 -3.69 7.21
C LEU A 253 -11.11 -2.61 6.18
N GLU A 254 -9.84 -2.55 5.79
CA GLU A 254 -9.27 -1.39 5.07
C GLU A 254 -8.77 -1.74 3.68
N HIS A 255 -8.73 -3.02 3.35
CA HIS A 255 -8.18 -3.49 2.09
C HIS A 255 -9.13 -3.27 0.92
N TRP A 256 -8.62 -3.53 -0.28
CA TRP A 256 -9.38 -3.47 -1.54
C TRP A 256 -10.71 -4.25 -1.50
N ALA A 257 -10.80 -5.32 -0.71
CA ALA A 257 -12.04 -6.08 -0.56
C ALA A 257 -13.16 -5.30 0.15
N ALA A 258 -12.79 -4.38 1.05
CA ALA A 258 -13.71 -3.43 1.66
C ALA A 258 -14.15 -2.33 0.67
N PHE A 259 -13.43 -2.09 -0.44
CA PHE A 259 -13.77 -1.08 -1.45
C PHE A 259 -14.21 -1.74 -2.77
N GLN A 260 -15.39 -2.39 -2.74
CA GLN A 260 -15.84 -3.27 -3.83
C GLN A 260 -15.91 -2.62 -5.22
N ASP A 261 -16.28 -1.35 -5.36
CA ASP A 261 -16.32 -0.71 -6.68
C ASP A 261 -14.92 -0.61 -7.30
N GLY A 262 -13.94 -0.13 -6.53
CA GLY A 262 -12.53 -0.06 -6.93
C GLY A 262 -11.95 -1.44 -7.23
N PHE A 263 -12.19 -2.42 -6.36
CA PHE A 263 -11.75 -3.80 -6.59
C PHE A 263 -12.32 -4.39 -7.89
N GLN A 264 -13.59 -4.10 -8.19
CA GLN A 264 -14.24 -4.56 -9.41
C GLN A 264 -13.69 -3.87 -10.66
N LYS A 265 -13.44 -2.55 -10.61
CA LYS A 265 -12.84 -1.78 -11.70
C LYS A 265 -11.42 -2.28 -12.00
N VAL A 266 -10.53 -2.29 -11.01
CA VAL A 266 -9.14 -2.76 -11.16
C VAL A 266 -9.09 -4.24 -11.56
N GLY A 267 -9.94 -5.07 -10.96
CA GLY A 267 -10.01 -6.49 -11.31
C GLY A 267 -10.44 -6.74 -12.77
N ARG A 268 -11.32 -5.88 -13.33
CA ARG A 268 -11.64 -5.92 -14.78
C ARG A 268 -10.46 -5.49 -15.63
N MET A 269 -9.77 -4.40 -15.28
CA MET A 269 -8.56 -3.96 -15.98
C MET A 269 -7.51 -5.08 -16.03
N VAL A 270 -7.27 -5.75 -14.90
CA VAL A 270 -6.35 -6.90 -14.82
C VAL A 270 -6.77 -8.03 -15.77
N VAL A 271 -8.07 -8.37 -15.80
CA VAL A 271 -8.57 -9.42 -16.71
C VAL A 271 -8.43 -9.00 -18.18
N GLU A 272 -8.71 -7.74 -18.52
CA GLU A 272 -8.62 -7.21 -19.88
C GLU A 272 -7.15 -7.15 -20.36
N VAL A 273 -6.22 -6.66 -19.54
CA VAL A 273 -4.77 -6.71 -19.83
C VAL A 273 -4.31 -8.15 -19.99
N ALA A 274 -4.67 -9.03 -19.05
CA ALA A 274 -4.23 -10.42 -19.07
C ALA A 274 -4.80 -11.21 -20.25
N ALA A 275 -5.94 -10.79 -20.79
CA ALA A 275 -6.56 -11.35 -22.00
C ALA A 275 -6.04 -10.71 -23.31
N GLY A 276 -5.16 -9.71 -23.24
CA GLY A 276 -4.64 -9.02 -24.43
C GLY A 276 -5.64 -8.08 -25.11
N GLU A 277 -6.67 -7.64 -24.38
CA GLU A 277 -7.68 -6.70 -24.88
C GLU A 277 -7.24 -5.22 -24.73
N ARG A 278 -6.14 -4.99 -24.02
CA ARG A 278 -5.52 -3.67 -23.78
C ARG A 278 -4.09 -3.61 -24.34
N GLY A 279 -3.87 -4.14 -25.54
CA GLY A 279 -2.53 -4.31 -26.14
C GLY A 279 -2.01 -5.74 -26.01
N ARG A 280 -0.77 -6.01 -26.47
CA ARG A 280 -0.15 -7.34 -26.32
C ARG A 280 -0.12 -7.72 -24.84
N ALA A 281 -0.71 -8.86 -24.51
CA ALA A 281 -0.74 -9.33 -23.13
C ALA A 281 0.69 -9.48 -22.57
N PRO A 282 0.98 -8.95 -21.38
CA PRO A 282 2.27 -9.18 -20.73
C PRO A 282 2.40 -10.66 -20.34
N ARG A 283 3.61 -11.12 -20.06
CA ARG A 283 3.83 -12.46 -19.50
C ARG A 283 3.25 -12.57 -18.09
N THR A 284 3.33 -11.48 -17.32
CA THR A 284 2.77 -11.40 -15.96
C THR A 284 2.04 -10.07 -15.70
N VAL A 285 0.98 -10.16 -14.90
CA VAL A 285 0.39 -9.03 -14.17
C VAL A 285 0.62 -9.31 -12.68
N THR A 286 1.52 -8.56 -12.05
CA THR A 286 2.05 -8.87 -10.71
C THR A 286 1.74 -7.74 -9.74
N PHE A 287 0.95 -8.02 -8.71
CA PHE A 287 0.76 -7.12 -7.56
C PHE A 287 1.86 -7.35 -6.53
N LEU A 288 2.43 -6.27 -6.02
CA LEU A 288 3.36 -6.25 -4.89
C LEU A 288 2.71 -5.44 -3.77
N SER A 289 2.72 -5.96 -2.54
CA SER A 289 2.11 -5.28 -1.39
C SER A 289 2.70 -5.67 -0.03
N GLY A 290 2.31 -4.93 1.01
CA GLY A 290 2.78 -5.04 2.39
C GLY A 290 1.65 -5.17 3.42
N ASP A 291 1.77 -4.42 4.52
CA ASP A 291 0.77 -4.18 5.58
C ASP A 291 0.46 -5.39 6.50
N VAL A 292 -0.02 -6.50 5.98
CA VAL A 292 -0.70 -7.58 6.76
C VAL A 292 0.15 -8.44 7.71
N HIS A 293 1.38 -8.06 8.06
CA HIS A 293 2.32 -8.72 8.98
C HIS A 293 2.64 -10.19 8.69
N HIS A 294 2.43 -10.62 7.45
CA HIS A 294 2.87 -11.93 6.96
C HIS A 294 3.12 -11.90 5.45
N SER A 295 3.89 -12.88 4.97
CA SER A 295 4.17 -13.04 3.54
C SER A 295 3.39 -14.20 2.93
N TYR A 296 2.89 -14.00 1.71
CA TYR A 296 2.24 -15.04 0.92
C TYR A 296 2.35 -14.75 -0.58
N VAL A 297 2.08 -15.77 -1.40
CA VAL A 297 1.87 -15.62 -2.84
C VAL A 297 0.46 -16.06 -3.17
N ALA A 298 -0.26 -15.24 -3.94
CA ALA A 298 -1.53 -15.62 -4.54
C ALA A 298 -1.38 -15.75 -6.06
N LEU A 299 -1.99 -16.79 -6.63
CA LEU A 299 -2.09 -17.00 -8.07
C LEU A 299 -3.55 -16.88 -8.47
N ALA A 300 -3.85 -16.00 -9.41
CA ALA A 300 -5.20 -15.67 -9.85
C ALA A 300 -5.46 -16.06 -11.31
N GLU A 301 -6.73 -16.26 -11.62
CA GLU A 301 -7.27 -16.48 -12.96
C GLU A 301 -8.57 -15.68 -13.12
N PRO A 302 -8.96 -15.30 -14.34
CA PRO A 302 -10.30 -14.75 -14.59
C PRO A 302 -11.38 -15.70 -14.05
N ASP A 303 -12.44 -15.14 -13.48
CA ASP A 303 -13.53 -15.97 -12.99
C ASP A 303 -14.17 -16.73 -14.17
N PRO A 304 -14.37 -18.07 -14.08
CA PRO A 304 -14.84 -18.87 -15.20
C PRO A 304 -16.19 -18.43 -15.79
N ALA A 305 -17.03 -17.74 -15.00
CA ALA A 305 -18.32 -17.24 -15.48
C ALA A 305 -18.17 -16.06 -16.45
N SER A 306 -17.01 -15.41 -16.51
CA SER A 306 -16.72 -14.37 -17.49
C SER A 306 -16.52 -14.90 -18.92
N GLY A 307 -16.23 -16.20 -19.07
CA GLY A 307 -15.88 -16.81 -20.35
C GLY A 307 -14.52 -16.36 -20.92
N ARG A 308 -13.75 -15.58 -20.15
CA ARG A 308 -12.45 -15.04 -20.57
C ARG A 308 -11.32 -15.97 -20.14
N THR A 309 -10.27 -16.02 -20.97
CA THR A 309 -9.03 -16.75 -20.70
C THR A 309 -7.88 -15.76 -20.59
N ALA A 310 -7.05 -15.90 -19.56
CA ALA A 310 -5.84 -15.10 -19.44
C ALA A 310 -4.67 -15.75 -20.19
N HIS A 311 -3.97 -14.92 -20.97
CA HIS A 311 -2.67 -15.20 -21.57
C HIS A 311 -1.51 -14.82 -20.63
N SER A 312 -1.73 -13.95 -19.65
CA SER A 312 -0.75 -13.62 -18.60
C SER A 312 -0.90 -14.51 -17.36
N ALA A 313 0.20 -14.71 -16.62
CA ALA A 313 0.10 -15.15 -15.23
C ALA A 313 -0.29 -13.95 -14.33
N ILE A 314 -1.34 -14.11 -13.52
CA ILE A 314 -1.78 -13.08 -12.57
C ILE A 314 -1.31 -13.49 -11.17
N VAL A 315 -0.47 -12.65 -10.56
CA VAL A 315 0.24 -12.96 -9.32
C VAL A 315 0.06 -11.82 -8.33
N GLN A 316 -0.06 -12.14 -7.04
CA GLN A 316 0.24 -11.20 -5.97
C GLN A 316 1.32 -11.77 -5.08
N ALA A 317 2.36 -11.00 -4.80
CA ALA A 317 3.38 -11.30 -3.82
C ALA A 317 3.30 -10.29 -2.67
N VAL A 318 3.10 -10.80 -1.46
CA VAL A 318 2.96 -9.98 -0.25
C VAL A 318 4.15 -10.19 0.66
N ARG A 319 4.66 -9.09 1.20
CA ARG A 319 5.81 -9.07 2.10
C ARG A 319 5.60 -8.01 3.17
N SER A 320 5.22 -8.42 4.38
CA SER A 320 5.14 -7.55 5.56
C SER A 320 5.91 -8.17 6.74
N PRO A 321 7.15 -7.72 7.03
CA PRO A 321 8.05 -8.40 7.97
C PRO A 321 8.83 -7.46 8.89
N ILE A 322 8.29 -6.31 9.29
CA ILE A 322 8.95 -5.45 10.27
C ILE A 322 8.18 -5.51 11.59
N ARG A 323 8.85 -6.13 12.58
CA ARG A 323 8.69 -6.13 14.05
C ARG A 323 7.31 -6.30 14.71
N ASN A 324 6.19 -6.45 14.03
CA ASN A 324 4.89 -6.73 14.67
C ASN A 324 4.51 -8.23 14.60
N PRO A 325 5.00 -9.08 15.53
CA PRO A 325 4.63 -10.49 15.53
C PRO A 325 3.15 -10.64 15.86
N LEU A 326 2.39 -11.12 14.87
CA LEU A 326 1.00 -11.46 15.09
C LEU A 326 0.85 -12.47 16.26
N PRO A 327 -0.08 -12.22 17.20
CA PRO A 327 -0.41 -13.18 18.25
C PRO A 327 -0.66 -14.57 17.69
N ARG A 328 -0.22 -15.63 18.38
CA ARG A 328 -0.30 -17.03 17.88
C ARG A 328 -1.71 -17.44 17.44
N VAL A 329 -2.74 -16.91 18.10
CA VAL A 329 -4.15 -17.14 17.75
C VAL A 329 -4.50 -16.53 16.39
N MET A 330 -4.08 -15.29 16.13
CA MET A 330 -4.27 -14.63 14.84
C MET A 330 -3.51 -15.38 13.73
N ARG A 331 -2.29 -15.85 14.00
CA ARG A 331 -1.52 -16.67 13.05
C ARG A 331 -2.25 -17.94 12.64
N ALA A 332 -2.92 -18.61 13.58
CA ALA A 332 -3.71 -19.80 13.32
C ALA A 332 -4.99 -19.47 12.52
N ALA A 333 -5.67 -18.36 12.84
CA ALA A 333 -6.84 -17.89 12.11
C ALA A 333 -6.50 -17.53 10.65
N THR A 334 -5.42 -16.79 10.42
CA THR A 334 -4.93 -16.44 9.07
C THR A 334 -4.55 -17.66 8.26
N ALA A 335 -3.87 -18.64 8.88
CA ALA A 335 -3.55 -19.91 8.21
C ALA A 335 -4.82 -20.68 7.79
N LEU A 336 -5.82 -20.79 8.68
CA LEU A 336 -7.10 -21.42 8.35
C LEU A 336 -7.83 -20.67 7.23
N ALA A 337 -7.81 -19.34 7.26
CA ALA A 337 -8.43 -18.49 6.24
C ALA A 337 -7.76 -18.64 4.85
N ALA A 338 -6.44 -18.83 4.81
CA ALA A 338 -5.69 -19.06 3.57
C ALA A 338 -6.03 -20.38 2.88
N TYR A 339 -6.33 -21.43 3.66
CA TYR A 339 -6.70 -22.76 3.13
C TYR A 339 -8.22 -22.94 2.90
N GLY A 340 -9.04 -21.95 3.28
CA GLY A 340 -10.48 -21.97 3.10
C GLY A 340 -10.89 -22.02 1.62
N ARG A 341 -11.49 -23.12 1.18
CA ARG A 341 -12.01 -23.30 -0.20
C ARG A 341 -13.43 -22.73 -0.38
N THR A 342 -14.07 -22.30 0.69
CA THR A 342 -15.49 -21.94 0.70
C THR A 342 -15.69 -20.50 0.27
N ARG A 343 -16.15 -20.31 -0.97
CA ARG A 343 -16.86 -19.09 -1.38
C ARG A 343 -18.23 -19.11 -0.71
N PRO A 344 -18.65 -18.12 0.10
CA PRO A 344 -20.06 -17.82 0.14
C PRO A 344 -20.41 -17.39 -1.28
N THR A 345 -21.05 -18.27 -2.04
CA THR A 345 -21.57 -17.90 -3.36
C THR A 345 -22.44 -16.67 -3.18
N GLY A 346 -22.41 -15.71 -4.11
CA GLY A 346 -23.29 -14.54 -4.04
C GLY A 346 -24.75 -14.91 -3.74
N ARG A 347 -25.19 -16.12 -4.12
CA ARG A 347 -26.48 -16.73 -3.71
C ARG A 347 -26.68 -16.91 -2.20
N LEU A 348 -25.68 -17.36 -1.45
CA LEU A 348 -25.72 -17.48 0.02
C LEU A 348 -25.82 -16.12 0.73
N LEU A 349 -25.35 -15.04 0.08
CA LEU A 349 -25.44 -13.66 0.56
C LEU A 349 -26.59 -12.87 -0.11
N GLY A 350 -27.52 -13.54 -0.78
CA GLY A 350 -28.70 -12.94 -1.40
C GLY A 350 -28.44 -12.05 -2.63
N GLY A 351 -27.32 -12.24 -3.33
CA GLY A 351 -26.93 -11.50 -4.54
C GLY A 351 -26.37 -10.10 -4.28
N ARG A 352 -26.08 -9.76 -3.01
CA ARG A 352 -25.79 -8.38 -2.59
C ARG A 352 -24.32 -7.97 -2.69
N VAL A 353 -23.41 -8.95 -2.72
CA VAL A 353 -21.97 -8.75 -2.96
C VAL A 353 -21.69 -9.09 -4.44
N PRO A 354 -21.11 -8.17 -5.22
CA PRO A 354 -20.71 -8.44 -6.60
C PRO A 354 -19.81 -9.66 -6.69
N ARG A 355 -19.96 -10.44 -7.76
CA ARG A 355 -19.06 -11.57 -8.03
C ARG A 355 -17.67 -11.01 -8.36
N SER A 356 -16.62 -11.51 -7.71
CA SER A 356 -15.25 -11.11 -8.04
C SER A 356 -14.91 -11.45 -9.50
N PRO A 357 -14.22 -10.55 -10.23
CA PRO A 357 -13.75 -10.81 -11.59
C PRO A 357 -12.63 -11.85 -11.64
N LEU A 358 -12.01 -12.15 -10.49
CA LEU A 358 -10.87 -13.06 -10.36
C LEU A 358 -11.21 -14.24 -9.43
N ARG A 359 -10.49 -15.33 -9.62
CA ARG A 359 -10.41 -16.46 -8.70
C ARG A 359 -8.95 -16.72 -8.39
N TRP A 360 -8.59 -16.82 -7.11
CA TRP A 360 -7.22 -17.08 -6.72
C TRP A 360 -7.09 -18.16 -5.65
N ARG A 361 -5.85 -18.65 -5.52
CA ARG A 361 -5.40 -19.57 -4.48
C ARG A 361 -4.08 -19.07 -3.90
N LEU A 362 -3.80 -19.41 -2.65
CA LEU A 362 -2.54 -19.06 -1.98
C LEU A 362 -1.65 -20.31 -1.92
N PRO A 363 -0.85 -20.61 -2.95
CA PRO A 363 0.01 -21.80 -2.93
C PRO A 363 1.12 -21.74 -1.89
N GLN A 364 1.50 -20.55 -1.41
CA GLN A 364 2.65 -20.34 -0.54
C GLN A 364 2.32 -19.30 0.54
N GLY A 365 2.77 -19.56 1.77
CA GLY A 365 2.45 -18.77 2.97
C GLY A 365 1.26 -19.34 3.77
N PRO A 366 0.87 -18.67 4.88
CA PRO A 366 1.47 -17.46 5.43
C PRO A 366 2.84 -17.72 6.10
N ARG A 367 3.79 -16.79 5.93
CA ARG A 367 5.10 -16.79 6.61
C ARG A 367 5.25 -15.55 7.48
N TYR A 368 5.89 -15.68 8.63
CA TYR A 368 5.94 -14.64 9.66
C TYR A 368 7.36 -14.23 10.03
N ASP A 369 8.36 -14.72 9.31
CA ASP A 369 9.76 -14.34 9.49
C ASP A 369 10.02 -12.95 8.91
N ASN A 370 10.97 -12.23 9.52
CA ASN A 370 11.45 -10.97 8.97
C ASN A 370 12.27 -11.23 7.70
N ASN A 371 11.71 -10.91 6.53
CA ASN A 371 12.26 -11.31 5.25
C ASN A 371 12.54 -10.13 4.33
N LEU A 372 13.61 -10.24 3.55
CA LEU A 372 13.78 -9.55 2.29
C LEU A 372 13.16 -10.40 1.18
N ALA A 373 12.29 -9.81 0.34
CA ALA A 373 11.82 -10.48 -0.87
C ALA A 373 12.54 -9.94 -2.10
N VAL A 374 12.88 -10.84 -3.01
CA VAL A 374 13.44 -10.55 -4.33
C VAL A 374 12.48 -11.07 -5.38
N LEU A 375 12.18 -10.22 -6.37
CA LEU A 375 11.43 -10.57 -7.57
C LEU A 375 12.38 -10.48 -8.76
N GLU A 376 12.57 -11.58 -9.48
CA GLU A 376 13.40 -11.64 -10.68
C GLU A 376 12.54 -11.97 -11.91
N LEU A 377 12.65 -11.14 -12.94
CA LEU A 377 12.03 -11.36 -14.24
C LEU A 377 12.97 -12.22 -15.08
N ARG A 378 12.72 -13.53 -15.19
CA ARG A 378 13.54 -14.45 -16.00
C ARG A 378 12.91 -14.70 -17.36
N GLU A 379 13.62 -15.37 -18.27
CA GLU A 379 13.17 -15.59 -19.65
C GLU A 379 11.91 -16.47 -19.76
N THR A 380 11.73 -17.42 -18.85
CA THR A 380 10.64 -18.43 -18.90
C THR A 380 9.72 -18.41 -17.67
N GLU A 381 10.09 -17.67 -16.63
CA GLU A 381 9.39 -17.66 -15.35
C GLU A 381 9.58 -16.35 -14.59
N LEU A 382 8.66 -16.08 -13.66
CA LEU A 382 8.83 -15.09 -12.62
C LEU A 382 9.36 -15.80 -11.37
N HIS A 383 10.58 -15.48 -10.95
CA HIS A 383 11.17 -16.05 -9.74
C HIS A 383 10.97 -15.10 -8.56
N MET A 384 10.50 -15.65 -7.45
CA MET A 384 10.38 -14.93 -6.18
C MET A 384 11.12 -15.69 -5.09
N ALA A 385 11.94 -14.98 -4.31
CA ALA A 385 12.65 -15.54 -3.16
C ALA A 385 12.43 -14.69 -1.92
N TRP A 386 12.32 -15.33 -0.76
CA TRP A 386 12.31 -14.69 0.54
C TRP A 386 13.51 -15.17 1.33
N SER A 387 14.27 -14.23 1.88
CA SER A 387 15.45 -14.50 2.68
C SER A 387 15.37 -13.78 4.02
N ARG A 388 15.73 -14.47 5.10
CA ARG A 388 15.85 -13.87 6.43
C ARG A 388 17.31 -13.54 6.75
N GLY A 389 17.53 -12.54 7.59
CA GLY A 389 18.85 -12.28 8.17
C GLY A 389 19.18 -13.32 9.26
N VAL A 390 20.37 -13.88 9.22
CA VAL A 390 20.94 -14.77 10.24
C VAL A 390 22.33 -14.29 10.62
N THR A 391 22.62 -14.23 11.92
CA THR A 391 23.88 -13.69 12.44
C THR A 391 24.81 -14.76 13.00
N ASP A 392 24.34 -15.99 13.25
CA ASP A 392 25.13 -17.11 13.81
C ASP A 392 26.06 -16.72 14.99
N GLY A 393 25.59 -15.81 15.86
CA GLY A 393 26.35 -15.31 17.01
C GLY A 393 27.36 -14.20 16.70
N ALA A 394 27.43 -13.72 15.46
CA ALA A 394 28.20 -12.57 14.98
C ALA A 394 27.26 -11.49 14.40
N PRO A 395 26.67 -10.61 15.23
CA PRO A 395 25.71 -9.59 14.80
C PRO A 395 26.23 -8.61 13.74
N ASP A 396 27.55 -8.43 13.68
CA ASP A 396 28.28 -7.56 12.76
C ASP A 396 28.51 -8.19 11.38
N ARG A 397 28.19 -9.48 11.19
CA ARG A 397 28.37 -10.20 9.93
C ARG A 397 27.11 -11.00 9.56
N PRO A 398 25.96 -10.34 9.37
CA PRO A 398 24.74 -11.02 8.99
C PRO A 398 24.91 -11.68 7.61
N THR A 399 24.33 -12.87 7.46
CA THR A 399 24.15 -13.54 6.17
C THR A 399 22.66 -13.68 5.87
N LEU A 400 22.33 -13.94 4.61
CA LEU A 400 20.96 -14.19 4.19
C LEU A 400 20.74 -15.69 4.04
N GLU A 401 19.72 -16.20 4.71
CA GLU A 401 19.23 -17.57 4.55
C GLU A 401 17.92 -17.51 3.76
N GLN A 402 17.88 -18.15 2.58
CA GLN A 402 16.66 -18.26 1.80
C GLN A 402 15.68 -19.21 2.51
N VAL A 403 14.51 -18.69 2.89
CA VAL A 403 13.45 -19.43 3.59
C VAL A 403 12.32 -19.88 2.67
N ALA A 404 12.23 -19.29 1.48
CA ALA A 404 11.25 -19.67 0.46
C ALA A 404 11.71 -19.25 -0.93
N SER A 405 11.33 -20.03 -1.94
CA SER A 405 11.31 -19.61 -3.34
C SER A 405 10.05 -20.11 -4.04
N VAL A 406 9.62 -19.36 -5.05
CA VAL A 406 8.43 -19.66 -5.86
C VAL A 406 8.72 -19.26 -7.29
N ASP A 407 8.59 -20.24 -8.19
CA ASP A 407 8.69 -20.03 -9.63
C ASP A 407 7.29 -20.04 -10.23
N VAL A 408 6.95 -18.99 -10.96
CA VAL A 408 5.69 -18.90 -11.72
C VAL A 408 6.02 -18.98 -13.20
N PRO A 409 5.79 -20.12 -13.86
CA PRO A 409 6.07 -20.25 -15.28
C PRO A 409 5.12 -19.35 -16.08
N PHE A 410 5.61 -18.80 -17.17
CA PHE A 410 4.77 -18.05 -18.10
C PHE A 410 3.83 -18.98 -18.86
N ARG A 411 2.69 -18.44 -19.29
CA ARG A 411 1.77 -19.20 -20.14
C ARG A 411 2.31 -19.22 -21.57
N GLU A 412 2.21 -20.38 -22.21
CA GLU A 412 2.58 -20.58 -23.63
C GLU A 412 1.56 -19.96 -24.59
#